data_AF-A0A2S4PV59-F1
#
_entry.id   AF-A0A2S4PV59-F1
#
_cell.length_a   1.000
_cell.length_b   1.000
_cell.length_c   1.000
_cell.angle_alpha   90.00
_cell.angle_beta   90.00
_cell.angle_gamma   90.00
#
_symmetry.space_group_name_H-M   'P 1'
#
loop_
_entity.id
_entity.type
_entity.pdbx_description
1 polymer ?
#
loop_
_entity_poly.entity_id
_entity_poly.type
_entity_poly.pdbx_seq_one_letter_code
_entity_poly.pdbx_strand_id
1 'polypeptide(L)'
;MTLATGDYVPGKVFDRFITIWLENEDFTTSANNSQMKDLAGQGILLSEYYGVTHPSQPNYLASVGGDYFGLDHDGTVRIPRNVSTIVDLLDTRSIDWRGYFEDIPGPGYMGPPLLSNPYFVNRTLILLTYDESRTMNKPNQITSILLGEAVPKELHGTVDNTLYTHYSILSTIENNWDLPCLGRYDVGANVFSFVATQTKYINKSPADLFGVNNSHSYPGYLNSGSKKSVPIPSPNLKLSGAGGKGVEENIQKTWKSTAKSDTPYDGSGLVYDGNNRLPVYRPQAQNLGVKEALKGSRGV
;
A
#
# COMPACT_ATOMS: atom_id res chain seq x y z
N MET A 1 19.72 28.62 13.89
CA MET A 1 19.11 28.24 12.61
C MET A 1 17.70 27.80 12.91
N THR A 2 16.73 28.69 12.74
CA THR A 2 15.30 28.40 12.93
C THR A 2 14.88 27.43 11.85
N LEU A 3 14.55 26.19 12.22
CA LEU A 3 13.89 25.26 11.32
C LEU A 3 12.60 25.95 10.84
N ALA A 4 12.51 26.25 9.54
CA ALA A 4 11.26 26.66 8.95
C ALA A 4 10.28 25.51 9.22
N THR A 5 9.27 25.76 10.05
CA THR A 5 8.14 24.85 10.21
C THR A 5 7.44 24.81 8.85
N GLY A 6 7.51 23.67 8.17
CA GLY A 6 6.70 23.46 6.96
C GLY A 6 5.24 23.79 7.29
N ASP A 7 4.58 24.52 6.40
CA ASP A 7 3.18 24.87 6.59
C ASP A 7 2.35 23.59 6.74
N TYR A 8 1.49 23.54 7.75
CA TYR A 8 0.61 22.42 8.01
C TYR A 8 -0.33 22.16 6.81
N VAL A 9 -0.30 20.94 6.26
CA VAL A 9 -1.15 20.54 5.13
C VAL A 9 -2.27 19.60 5.60
N PRO A 10 -3.49 20.11 5.87
CA PRO A 10 -4.60 19.26 6.29
C PRO A 10 -5.01 18.31 5.16
N GLY A 11 -5.47 17.12 5.54
CA GLY A 11 -6.08 16.17 4.62
C GLY A 11 -7.60 16.25 4.67
N LYS A 12 -8.27 15.58 3.72
CA LYS A 12 -9.74 15.59 3.67
C LYS A 12 -10.37 14.90 4.87
N VAL A 13 -9.85 13.73 5.24
CA VAL A 13 -10.43 12.86 6.29
C VAL A 13 -9.57 12.86 7.53
N PHE A 14 -8.26 12.72 7.37
CA PHE A 14 -7.26 12.77 8.43
C PHE A 14 -6.13 13.73 8.04
N ASP A 15 -5.46 14.30 9.04
CA ASP A 15 -4.35 15.23 8.83
C ASP A 15 -2.98 14.59 9.08
N ARG A 16 -2.99 13.39 9.67
CA ARG A 16 -1.80 12.57 9.91
C ARG A 16 -2.13 11.11 9.69
N PHE A 17 -1.23 10.41 9.03
CA PHE A 17 -1.31 8.97 8.85
C PHE A 17 -0.06 8.30 9.40
N ILE A 18 -0.26 7.26 10.20
CA ILE A 18 0.82 6.49 10.82
C ILE A 18 0.58 5.03 10.48
N THR A 19 1.60 4.37 9.94
CA THR A 19 1.61 2.91 9.80
C THR A 19 2.55 2.34 10.86
N ILE A 20 2.06 1.36 11.61
CA ILE A 20 2.84 0.59 12.59
C ILE A 20 2.86 -0.84 12.07
N TRP A 21 4.07 -1.35 11.83
CA TRP A 21 4.30 -2.68 11.29
C TRP A 21 4.72 -3.63 12.40
N LEU A 22 4.14 -4.81 12.40
CA LEU A 22 4.45 -5.93 13.28
C LEU A 22 5.04 -7.08 12.46
N GLU A 23 5.90 -7.87 13.09
CA GLU A 23 6.51 -9.06 12.49
C GLU A 23 5.47 -10.16 12.26
N ASN A 24 5.50 -10.75 11.06
CA ASN A 24 4.57 -11.75 10.52
C ASN A 24 3.75 -12.59 11.50
N GLU A 25 2.44 -12.64 11.26
CA GLU A 25 1.51 -13.52 11.97
C GLU A 25 0.24 -13.81 11.16
N ASP A 26 -0.23 -15.06 11.22
CA ASP A 26 -1.45 -15.47 10.51
C ASP A 26 -2.68 -14.73 11.07
N PHE A 27 -3.60 -14.27 10.21
CA PHE A 27 -4.83 -13.59 10.62
C PHE A 27 -5.60 -14.36 11.70
N THR A 28 -5.78 -15.68 11.53
CA THR A 28 -6.54 -16.51 12.49
C THR A 28 -5.89 -16.57 13.87
N THR A 29 -4.56 -16.42 13.94
CA THR A 29 -3.82 -16.41 15.20
C THR A 29 -3.88 -15.02 15.83
N SER A 30 -3.49 -13.99 15.06
CA SER A 30 -3.40 -12.61 15.55
C SER A 30 -4.77 -12.02 15.90
N ALA A 31 -5.80 -12.19 15.08
CA ALA A 31 -7.15 -11.69 15.37
C ALA A 31 -7.79 -12.36 16.61
N ASN A 32 -7.29 -13.53 17.00
CA ASN A 32 -7.76 -14.24 18.20
C ASN A 32 -7.05 -13.83 19.51
N ASN A 33 -5.92 -13.12 19.40
CA ASN A 33 -5.19 -12.57 20.54
C ASN A 33 -6.04 -11.51 21.28
N SER A 34 -6.03 -11.52 22.62
CA SER A 34 -6.84 -10.61 23.42
C SER A 34 -6.47 -9.14 23.21
N GLN A 35 -5.18 -8.81 23.08
CA GLN A 35 -4.73 -7.43 22.85
C GLN A 35 -5.19 -6.92 21.49
N MET A 36 -5.15 -7.77 20.46
CA MET A 36 -5.67 -7.39 19.13
C MET A 36 -7.18 -7.21 19.14
N LYS A 37 -7.92 -8.03 19.91
CA LYS A 37 -9.36 -7.83 20.11
C LYS A 37 -9.68 -6.52 20.81
N ASP A 38 -8.91 -6.19 21.85
CA ASP A 38 -9.08 -4.92 22.59
C ASP A 38 -8.79 -3.71 21.70
N LEU A 39 -7.79 -3.80 20.82
CA LEU A 39 -7.52 -2.77 19.82
C LEU A 39 -8.61 -2.70 18.74
N ALA A 40 -9.07 -3.84 18.23
CA ALA A 40 -10.16 -3.88 17.26
C ALA A 40 -11.46 -3.26 17.82
N GLY A 41 -11.72 -3.44 19.12
CA GLY A 41 -12.83 -2.78 19.82
C GLY A 41 -12.75 -1.24 19.87
N GLN A 42 -11.56 -0.67 19.68
CA GLN A 42 -11.30 0.78 19.66
C GLN A 42 -11.23 1.36 18.24
N GLY A 43 -11.42 0.54 17.21
CA GLY A 43 -11.17 0.90 15.83
C GLY A 43 -11.98 0.09 14.83
N ILE A 44 -11.45 -0.09 13.63
CA ILE A 44 -12.05 -0.91 12.58
C ILE A 44 -11.10 -2.06 12.28
N LEU A 45 -11.57 -3.31 12.42
CA LEU A 45 -10.83 -4.48 11.96
C LEU A 45 -10.98 -4.61 10.44
N LEU A 46 -9.87 -4.65 9.72
CA LEU A 46 -9.84 -4.93 8.28
C LEU A 46 -9.66 -6.44 8.09
N SER A 47 -10.77 -7.16 7.89
CA SER A 47 -10.78 -8.63 7.84
C SER A 47 -10.20 -9.18 6.52
N GLU A 48 -10.26 -8.40 5.44
CA GLU A 48 -9.80 -8.81 4.11
C GLU A 48 -8.53 -8.02 3.70
N TYR A 49 -7.58 -7.89 4.62
CA TYR A 49 -6.27 -7.28 4.37
C TYR A 49 -5.21 -8.36 4.10
N TYR A 50 -4.48 -8.22 2.99
CA TYR A 50 -3.47 -9.18 2.56
C TYR A 50 -2.09 -8.55 2.37
N GLY A 51 -1.05 -9.25 2.80
CA GLY A 51 0.31 -9.00 2.31
C GLY A 51 0.38 -9.20 0.80
N VAL A 52 1.41 -8.64 0.17
CA VAL A 52 1.57 -8.74 -1.30
C VAL A 52 2.48 -9.88 -1.72
N THR A 53 3.36 -10.32 -0.81
CA THR A 53 4.24 -11.47 -1.01
C THR A 53 4.94 -11.89 0.30
N HIS A 54 5.82 -12.87 0.22
CA HIS A 54 6.84 -13.20 1.22
C HIS A 54 8.23 -13.03 0.58
N PRO A 55 9.28 -12.68 1.35
CA PRO A 55 9.30 -12.39 2.80
C PRO A 55 8.95 -10.92 3.12
N SER A 56 9.45 -10.33 4.21
CA SER A 56 9.07 -9.02 4.77
C SER A 56 9.44 -7.80 3.93
N GLN A 57 10.69 -7.73 3.50
CA GLN A 57 11.23 -6.58 2.76
C GLN A 57 10.40 -6.16 1.52
N PRO A 58 9.91 -7.07 0.66
CA PRO A 58 9.07 -6.67 -0.46
C PRO A 58 7.72 -6.05 -0.04
N ASN A 59 7.14 -6.40 1.12
CA ASN A 59 5.91 -5.77 1.62
C ASN A 59 6.14 -4.29 1.97
N TYR A 60 7.27 -3.97 2.63
CA TYR A 60 7.65 -2.59 2.90
C TYR A 60 7.88 -1.80 1.59
N LEU A 61 8.59 -2.40 0.62
CA LEU A 61 8.84 -1.77 -0.67
C LEU A 61 7.54 -1.50 -1.45
N ALA A 62 6.62 -2.46 -1.46
CA ALA A 62 5.31 -2.32 -2.09
C ALA A 62 4.48 -1.18 -1.48
N SER A 63 4.53 -1.03 -0.15
CA SER A 63 3.78 0.00 0.59
C SER A 63 4.21 1.44 0.29
N VAL A 64 5.42 1.64 -0.25
CA VAL A 64 5.97 2.97 -0.59
C VAL A 64 6.17 3.16 -2.08
N GLY A 65 6.48 2.09 -2.82
CA GLY A 65 6.85 2.11 -4.23
C GLY A 65 5.74 1.70 -5.18
N GLY A 66 4.62 1.17 -4.70
CA GLY A 66 3.51 0.70 -5.55
C GLY A 66 3.82 -0.57 -6.35
N ASP A 67 4.97 -1.21 -6.07
CA ASP A 67 5.42 -2.50 -6.59
C ASP A 67 6.61 -2.97 -5.71
N TYR A 68 6.82 -4.27 -5.57
CA TYR A 68 8.00 -4.87 -4.93
C TYR A 68 9.06 -5.36 -5.93
N PHE A 69 8.83 -5.15 -7.22
CA PHE A 69 9.72 -5.45 -8.35
C PHE A 69 10.27 -6.88 -8.34
N GLY A 70 9.45 -7.84 -7.88
CA GLY A 70 9.77 -9.26 -7.79
C GLY A 70 10.86 -9.63 -6.78
N LEU A 71 11.16 -8.74 -5.82
CA LEU A 71 12.04 -9.01 -4.68
C LEU A 71 11.53 -10.21 -3.88
N ASP A 72 12.38 -11.22 -3.70
CA ASP A 72 12.04 -12.49 -3.06
C ASP A 72 12.91 -12.81 -1.83
N HIS A 73 13.54 -11.80 -1.22
CA HIS A 73 14.44 -11.93 -0.09
C HIS A 73 14.47 -10.66 0.78
N ASP A 74 15.05 -10.74 1.99
CA ASP A 74 15.23 -9.60 2.92
C ASP A 74 16.63 -8.96 2.88
N GLY A 75 17.52 -9.46 2.01
CA GLY A 75 18.85 -8.91 1.80
C GLY A 75 18.85 -7.46 1.29
N THR A 76 19.96 -6.74 1.47
CA THR A 76 20.07 -5.35 1.00
C THR A 76 19.83 -5.24 -0.51
N VAL A 77 18.89 -4.39 -0.90
CA VAL A 77 18.62 -4.04 -2.30
C VAL A 77 18.87 -2.57 -2.58
N ARG A 78 19.11 -2.26 -3.85
CA ARG A 78 19.18 -0.88 -4.32
C ARG A 78 18.13 -0.63 -5.37
N ILE A 79 17.20 0.26 -5.07
CA ILE A 79 16.22 0.74 -6.03
C ILE A 79 16.88 1.79 -6.94
N PRO A 80 16.70 1.72 -8.27
CA PRO A 80 17.18 2.74 -9.19
C PRO A 80 16.55 4.11 -8.91
N ARG A 81 17.35 5.19 -9.08
CA ARG A 81 16.94 6.57 -8.75
C ARG A 81 15.74 7.08 -9.55
N ASN A 82 15.42 6.47 -10.69
CA ASN A 82 14.28 6.84 -11.53
C ASN A 82 12.96 6.18 -11.08
N VAL A 83 12.98 5.38 -10.01
CA VAL A 83 11.78 4.77 -9.42
C VAL A 83 11.30 5.69 -8.30
N SER A 84 10.24 6.45 -8.57
CA SER A 84 9.57 7.26 -7.56
C SER A 84 8.77 6.42 -6.56
N THR A 85 8.51 7.03 -5.41
CA THR A 85 7.80 6.49 -4.25
C THR A 85 6.76 7.51 -3.75
N ILE A 86 5.98 7.12 -2.75
CA ILE A 86 5.04 8.03 -2.08
C ILE A 86 5.70 9.31 -1.56
N VAL A 87 6.99 9.27 -1.18
CA VAL A 87 7.73 10.45 -0.72
C VAL A 87 7.76 11.53 -1.81
N ASP A 88 8.04 11.13 -3.05
CA ASP A 88 8.03 12.06 -4.20
C ASP A 88 6.64 12.66 -4.42
N LEU A 89 5.57 11.90 -4.15
CA LEU A 89 4.19 12.39 -4.25
C LEU A 89 3.84 13.38 -3.13
N LEU A 90 4.30 13.13 -1.90
CA LEU A 90 4.11 14.03 -0.75
C LEU A 90 4.82 15.38 -0.98
N ASP A 91 5.99 15.37 -1.62
CA ASP A 91 6.73 16.58 -1.97
C ASP A 91 5.93 17.51 -2.90
N THR A 92 5.05 16.97 -3.76
CA THR A 92 4.18 17.78 -4.64
C THR A 92 3.21 18.70 -3.89
N ARG A 93 2.98 18.41 -2.60
CA ARG A 93 2.15 19.19 -1.69
C ARG A 93 2.91 19.71 -0.47
N SER A 94 4.22 19.48 -0.39
CA SER A 94 5.03 19.80 0.80
C SER A 94 4.51 19.14 2.08
N ILE A 95 4.06 17.88 1.99
CA ILE A 95 3.60 17.12 3.14
C ILE A 95 4.80 16.47 3.82
N ASP A 96 5.01 16.80 5.10
CA ASP A 96 6.04 16.20 5.93
C ASP A 96 5.87 14.68 6.08
N TRP A 97 6.99 13.95 6.04
CA TRP A 97 7.02 12.52 6.36
C TRP A 97 8.25 12.20 7.21
N ARG A 98 8.15 11.12 7.99
CA ARG A 98 9.23 10.58 8.82
C ARG A 98 9.14 9.06 8.85
N GLY A 99 10.27 8.38 8.80
CA GLY A 99 10.37 6.94 9.01
C GLY A 99 11.10 6.65 10.32
N TYR A 100 10.58 5.70 11.08
CA TYR A 100 11.19 5.18 12.30
C TYR A 100 11.34 3.69 12.12
N PHE A 101 12.55 3.19 12.26
CA PHE A 101 12.89 1.80 11.97
C PHE A 101 13.49 1.17 13.23
N GLU A 102 13.39 -0.14 13.34
CA GLU A 102 14.13 -0.88 14.36
C GLU A 102 15.64 -0.58 14.25
N ASP A 103 16.34 -0.63 15.38
CA ASP A 103 17.78 -0.38 15.48
C ASP A 103 18.28 1.01 15.00
N ILE A 104 17.42 2.04 14.98
CA ILE A 104 17.92 3.41 14.79
C ILE A 104 18.92 3.79 15.89
N PRO A 105 20.07 4.42 15.56
CA PRO A 105 21.20 4.61 16.49
C PRO A 105 20.97 5.67 17.58
N GLY A 106 19.74 6.16 17.78
CA GLY A 106 19.37 7.21 18.73
C GLY A 106 17.94 7.02 19.27
N PRO A 107 17.59 7.65 20.41
CA PRO A 107 16.66 7.10 21.38
C PRO A 107 15.22 6.89 20.87
N GLY A 108 14.62 5.78 21.30
CA GLY A 108 13.19 5.54 21.29
C GLY A 108 12.42 6.50 22.20
N TYR A 109 11.10 6.56 22.01
CA TYR A 109 10.23 7.48 22.72
C TYR A 109 10.16 7.17 24.23
N MET A 110 10.69 8.05 25.08
CA MET A 110 10.66 7.93 26.55
C MET A 110 9.59 8.82 27.22
N GLY A 111 8.65 9.35 26.46
CA GLY A 111 7.56 10.22 26.95
C GLY A 111 6.30 9.44 27.41
N PRO A 112 5.28 10.15 27.93
CA PRO A 112 3.98 9.54 28.26
C PRO A 112 3.30 8.96 27.00
N PRO A 113 2.42 7.94 27.08
CA PRO A 113 1.86 7.26 25.91
C PRO A 113 1.38 8.25 24.83
N LEU A 114 1.85 8.11 23.59
CA LEU A 114 1.56 9.06 22.50
C LEU A 114 0.05 9.24 22.26
N LEU A 115 -0.74 8.19 22.49
CA LEU A 115 -2.20 8.21 22.38
C LEU A 115 -2.90 9.06 23.46
N SER A 116 -2.18 9.54 24.48
CA SER A 116 -2.71 10.47 25.49
C SER A 116 -2.43 11.94 25.16
N ASN A 117 -1.67 12.23 24.10
CA ASN A 117 -1.32 13.59 23.71
C ASN A 117 -2.34 14.13 22.67
N PRO A 118 -3.18 15.13 23.01
CA PRO A 118 -4.22 15.65 22.12
C PRO A 118 -3.67 16.25 20.82
N TYR A 119 -2.44 16.77 20.82
CA TYR A 119 -1.77 17.25 19.59
C TYR A 119 -1.37 16.10 18.66
N PHE A 120 -1.10 14.92 19.23
CA PHE A 120 -0.72 13.73 18.48
C PHE A 120 -1.93 12.97 17.95
N VAL A 121 -3.04 12.93 18.67
CA VAL A 121 -4.18 12.08 18.29
C VAL A 121 -5.22 12.75 17.41
N ASN A 122 -5.37 14.08 17.48
CA ASN A 122 -6.39 14.78 16.71
C ASN A 122 -6.24 14.56 15.21
N ARG A 123 -7.33 14.14 14.56
CA ARG A 123 -7.42 13.80 13.13
C ARG A 123 -6.28 12.90 12.64
N THR A 124 -5.76 12.04 13.52
CA THR A 124 -4.72 11.07 13.18
C THR A 124 -5.35 9.72 12.91
N LEU A 125 -5.02 9.17 11.74
CA LEU A 125 -5.34 7.79 11.37
C LEU A 125 -4.10 6.93 11.61
N ILE A 126 -4.27 5.83 12.33
CA ILE A 126 -3.22 4.85 12.59
C ILE A 126 -3.65 3.54 11.93
N LEU A 127 -2.80 2.97 11.08
CA LEU A 127 -2.90 1.59 10.64
C LEU A 127 -1.90 0.76 11.44
N LEU A 128 -2.40 -0.15 12.29
CA LEU A 128 -1.61 -1.23 12.85
C LEU A 128 -1.75 -2.44 11.95
N THR A 129 -0.65 -2.99 11.44
CA THR A 129 -0.67 -4.10 10.47
C THR A 129 0.56 -4.99 10.64
N TYR A 130 0.51 -6.17 10.03
CA TYR A 130 1.67 -7.05 9.89
C TYR A 130 2.27 -6.88 8.50
N ASP A 131 3.53 -7.27 8.32
CA ASP A 131 4.17 -7.31 7.00
C ASP A 131 3.66 -8.47 6.13
N GLU A 132 3.51 -9.65 6.71
CA GLU A 132 2.92 -10.82 6.04
C GLU A 132 2.35 -11.83 7.04
N SER A 133 1.68 -12.85 6.52
CA SER A 133 1.28 -14.02 7.29
C SER A 133 2.51 -14.86 7.64
N ARG A 134 2.42 -15.69 8.67
CA ARG A 134 3.50 -16.65 8.98
C ARG A 134 3.53 -17.80 7.98
N THR A 135 2.36 -18.17 7.46
CA THR A 135 2.16 -19.38 6.67
C THR A 135 2.09 -19.08 5.16
N MET A 136 3.10 -19.53 4.41
CA MET A 136 3.19 -19.30 2.95
C MET A 136 2.22 -20.15 2.10
N ASN A 137 1.68 -21.27 2.59
CA ASN A 137 0.82 -22.17 1.79
C ASN A 137 -0.68 -21.85 1.89
N LYS A 138 -1.02 -20.72 2.49
CA LYS A 138 -2.38 -20.16 2.61
C LYS A 138 -2.34 -18.71 2.17
N PRO A 139 -3.51 -18.12 1.82
CA PRO A 139 -3.58 -16.72 1.46
C PRO A 139 -2.88 -15.87 2.52
N ASN A 140 -2.09 -14.90 2.07
CA ASN A 140 -1.30 -14.01 2.90
C ASN A 140 -2.16 -13.00 3.67
N GLN A 141 -3.14 -13.49 4.42
CA GLN A 141 -4.12 -12.72 5.15
C GLN A 141 -3.54 -12.32 6.51
N ILE A 142 -3.61 -11.03 6.82
CA ILE A 142 -3.00 -10.43 7.99
C ILE A 142 -3.99 -9.59 8.77
N THR A 143 -3.82 -9.55 10.10
CA THR A 143 -4.65 -8.68 10.95
C THR A 143 -4.23 -7.24 10.74
N SER A 144 -5.18 -6.39 10.38
CA SER A 144 -4.97 -4.95 10.24
C SER A 144 -6.09 -4.18 10.91
N ILE A 145 -5.74 -3.13 11.66
CA ILE A 145 -6.69 -2.36 12.46
C ILE A 145 -6.48 -0.88 12.20
N LEU A 146 -7.56 -0.16 11.89
CA LEU A 146 -7.57 1.29 11.81
C LEU A 146 -7.95 1.86 13.18
N LEU A 147 -7.09 2.73 13.71
CA LEU A 147 -7.18 3.36 15.03
C LEU A 147 -6.99 4.88 14.92
N GLY A 148 -7.18 5.58 16.03
CA GLY A 148 -6.96 7.02 16.17
C GLY A 148 -8.23 7.85 16.02
N GLU A 149 -8.15 9.15 16.33
CA GLU A 149 -9.33 10.02 16.38
C GLU A 149 -9.90 10.37 14.99
N ALA A 150 -9.19 10.03 13.92
CA ALA A 150 -9.75 10.12 12.57
C ALA A 150 -10.83 9.06 12.30
N VAL A 151 -10.85 7.96 13.07
CA VAL A 151 -11.86 6.91 12.93
C VAL A 151 -13.16 7.37 13.63
N PRO A 152 -14.29 7.49 12.92
CA PRO A 152 -15.57 7.85 13.52
C PRO A 152 -15.97 6.89 14.65
N LYS A 153 -16.49 7.43 15.76
CA LYS A 153 -16.81 6.65 16.98
C LYS A 153 -17.83 5.55 16.72
N GLU A 154 -18.78 5.79 15.81
CA GLU A 154 -19.78 4.83 15.39
C GLU A 154 -19.21 3.62 14.63
N LEU A 155 -17.96 3.70 14.17
CA LEU A 155 -17.26 2.61 13.51
C LEU A 155 -16.33 1.84 14.46
N HIS A 156 -16.21 2.23 15.73
CA HIS A 156 -15.38 1.50 16.70
C HIS A 156 -15.98 0.12 17.00
N GLY A 157 -15.15 -0.92 16.94
CA GLY A 157 -15.57 -2.32 17.08
C GLY A 157 -16.23 -2.92 15.84
N THR A 158 -16.20 -2.22 14.69
CA THR A 158 -16.75 -2.74 13.44
C THR A 158 -15.71 -3.52 12.62
N VAL A 159 -16.21 -4.25 11.62
CA VAL A 159 -15.39 -5.01 10.67
C VAL A 159 -15.62 -4.48 9.27
N ASP A 160 -14.53 -4.22 8.55
CA ASP A 160 -14.52 -3.87 7.14
C ASP A 160 -13.99 -5.06 6.31
N ASN A 161 -14.85 -5.60 5.45
CA ASN A 161 -14.55 -6.73 4.56
C ASN A 161 -14.12 -6.29 3.16
N THR A 162 -13.77 -5.02 2.96
CA THR A 162 -13.18 -4.55 1.72
C THR A 162 -11.80 -5.17 1.55
N LEU A 163 -11.50 -5.64 0.33
CA LEU A 163 -10.18 -6.15 -0.02
C LEU A 163 -9.13 -5.04 0.05
N TYR A 164 -8.09 -5.26 0.83
CA TYR A 164 -6.92 -4.41 0.92
C TYR A 164 -5.63 -5.19 0.70
N THR A 165 -4.62 -4.48 0.20
CA THR A 165 -3.23 -4.91 0.24
C THR A 165 -2.36 -3.76 0.73
N HIS A 166 -1.04 -3.94 0.86
CA HIS A 166 -0.16 -2.83 1.18
C HIS A 166 -0.21 -1.68 0.18
N TYR A 167 -0.65 -1.90 -1.06
CA TYR A 167 -0.90 -0.81 -2.03
C TYR A 167 -2.07 0.11 -1.62
N SER A 168 -2.97 -0.36 -0.75
CA SER A 168 -4.08 0.45 -0.22
C SER A 168 -3.62 1.56 0.72
N ILE A 169 -2.42 1.44 1.29
CA ILE A 169 -1.75 2.51 2.03
C ILE A 169 -1.52 3.71 1.10
N LEU A 170 -0.92 3.48 -0.07
CA LEU A 170 -0.66 4.50 -1.10
C LEU A 170 -1.96 5.14 -1.59
N SER A 171 -2.89 4.30 -2.04
CA SER A 171 -4.19 4.75 -2.58
C SER A 171 -4.95 5.63 -1.57
N THR A 172 -4.92 5.26 -0.27
CA THR A 172 -5.57 6.06 0.77
C THR A 172 -4.88 7.41 1.01
N ILE A 173 -3.54 7.44 1.04
CA ILE A 173 -2.77 8.69 1.17
C ILE A 173 -3.06 9.60 -0.04
N GLU A 174 -2.98 9.06 -1.25
CA GLU A 174 -3.26 9.79 -2.48
C GLU A 174 -4.66 10.41 -2.49
N ASN A 175 -5.66 9.63 -2.08
CA ASN A 175 -7.05 10.07 -1.99
C ASN A 175 -7.26 11.20 -0.97
N ASN A 176 -6.61 11.08 0.19
CA ASN A 176 -6.79 11.99 1.31
C ASN A 176 -6.21 13.40 1.05
N TRP A 177 -5.12 13.51 0.28
CA TRP A 177 -4.45 14.80 -0.02
C TRP A 177 -4.52 15.24 -1.49
N ASP A 178 -5.35 14.59 -2.31
CA ASP A 178 -5.44 14.87 -3.76
C ASP A 178 -4.07 14.79 -4.44
N LEU A 179 -3.31 13.73 -4.17
CA LEU A 179 -1.98 13.54 -4.78
C LEU A 179 -2.11 12.95 -6.19
N PRO A 180 -1.14 13.23 -7.08
CA PRO A 180 -0.94 12.38 -8.25
C PRO A 180 -0.56 10.96 -7.84
N CYS A 181 -0.58 10.02 -8.79
CA CYS A 181 -0.25 8.61 -8.53
C CYS A 181 1.13 8.23 -9.08
N LEU A 182 1.63 7.06 -8.68
CA LEU A 182 2.87 6.47 -9.18
C LEU A 182 2.69 5.80 -10.55
N GLY A 183 1.45 5.52 -10.94
CA GLY A 183 1.13 4.79 -12.17
C GLY A 183 1.46 3.29 -12.08
N ARG A 184 1.41 2.72 -10.87
CA ARG A 184 1.68 1.31 -10.57
C ARG A 184 0.46 0.66 -9.92
N TYR A 185 0.66 -0.27 -8.97
CA TYR A 185 -0.44 -0.98 -8.30
C TYR A 185 -1.18 -0.14 -7.25
N ASP A 186 -0.66 1.04 -6.89
CA ASP A 186 -1.36 2.10 -6.15
C ASP A 186 -2.70 2.47 -6.81
N VAL A 187 -2.73 2.65 -8.12
CA VAL A 187 -3.93 3.06 -8.88
C VAL A 187 -5.05 2.01 -8.81
N GLY A 188 -4.65 0.74 -8.76
CA GLY A 188 -5.55 -0.39 -8.69
C GLY A 188 -6.23 -0.50 -7.33
N ALA A 189 -5.51 -0.15 -6.26
CA ALA A 189 -5.84 -0.50 -4.90
C ALA A 189 -7.03 0.28 -4.31
N ASN A 190 -7.73 -0.37 -3.40
CA ASN A 190 -8.83 0.24 -2.65
C ASN A 190 -8.31 1.25 -1.63
N VAL A 191 -9.12 2.27 -1.37
CA VAL A 191 -8.96 3.24 -0.28
C VAL A 191 -9.69 2.68 0.95
N PHE A 192 -9.19 2.89 2.18
CA PHE A 192 -9.93 2.44 3.37
C PHE A 192 -11.38 2.93 3.35
N SER A 193 -12.33 2.02 3.56
CA SER A 193 -13.74 2.19 3.17
C SER A 193 -14.41 3.40 3.82
N PHE A 194 -14.06 3.69 5.08
CA PHE A 194 -14.56 4.88 5.76
C PHE A 194 -14.01 6.18 5.14
N VAL A 195 -12.74 6.19 4.71
CA VAL A 195 -12.12 7.31 3.99
C VAL A 195 -12.78 7.46 2.62
N ALA A 196 -12.93 6.34 1.89
CA ALA A 196 -13.57 6.31 0.58
C ALA A 196 -15.01 6.85 0.63
N THR A 197 -15.76 6.50 1.66
CA THR A 197 -17.13 7.01 1.90
C THR A 197 -17.13 8.53 2.07
N GLN A 198 -16.22 9.07 2.89
CA GLN A 198 -16.13 10.51 3.13
C GLN A 198 -15.64 11.30 1.91
N THR A 199 -14.73 10.74 1.12
CA THR A 199 -14.20 11.37 -0.10
C THR A 199 -15.02 11.05 -1.35
N LYS A 200 -16.07 10.23 -1.23
CA LYS A 200 -16.93 9.74 -2.32
C LYS A 200 -16.14 8.94 -3.38
N TYR A 201 -15.04 8.31 -2.96
CA TYR A 201 -14.31 7.37 -3.79
C TYR A 201 -15.04 6.03 -3.84
N ILE A 202 -15.07 5.40 -5.01
CA ILE A 202 -15.73 4.11 -5.20
C ILE A 202 -14.65 3.03 -5.22
N ASN A 203 -14.59 2.25 -4.14
CA ASN A 203 -13.75 1.07 -4.08
C ASN A 203 -14.20 0.02 -5.11
N LYS A 204 -13.22 -0.74 -5.58
CA LYS A 204 -13.41 -1.85 -6.50
C LYS A 204 -13.63 -3.11 -5.67
N SER A 205 -14.42 -4.04 -6.21
CA SER A 205 -14.55 -5.39 -5.65
C SER A 205 -13.86 -6.37 -6.59
N PRO A 206 -12.54 -6.59 -6.47
CA PRO A 206 -11.89 -7.67 -7.20
C PRO A 206 -12.51 -8.99 -6.76
N ALA A 207 -13.21 -9.67 -7.67
CA ALA A 207 -14.00 -10.84 -7.36
C ALA A 207 -13.18 -12.13 -7.14
N ASP A 208 -11.84 -12.07 -7.13
CA ASP A 208 -11.00 -13.26 -7.23
C ASP A 208 -9.64 -13.13 -6.51
N LEU A 209 -9.69 -12.81 -5.20
CA LEU A 209 -8.58 -13.06 -4.26
C LEU A 209 -8.31 -14.55 -4.10
N PHE A 210 -9.36 -15.38 -4.06
CA PHE A 210 -9.21 -16.81 -3.80
C PHE A 210 -8.37 -17.55 -4.84
N GLY A 211 -8.20 -16.97 -6.03
CA GLY A 211 -7.27 -17.46 -7.05
C GLY A 211 -5.79 -17.09 -6.82
N VAL A 212 -5.44 -16.22 -5.87
CA VAL A 212 -4.05 -15.83 -5.58
C VAL A 212 -3.71 -15.95 -4.10
N ASN A 213 -2.50 -16.43 -3.85
CA ASN A 213 -2.02 -16.62 -2.48
C ASN A 213 -1.42 -15.32 -1.92
N ASN A 214 -0.79 -14.54 -2.80
CA ASN A 214 0.09 -13.41 -2.47
C ASN A 214 1.21 -13.83 -1.51
N SER A 215 1.73 -15.05 -1.68
CA SER A 215 2.77 -15.62 -0.82
C SER A 215 4.03 -15.98 -1.60
N HIS A 216 4.00 -15.80 -2.93
CA HIS A 216 5.14 -16.05 -3.79
C HIS A 216 5.45 -14.83 -4.63
N SER A 217 6.71 -14.41 -4.60
CA SER A 217 7.18 -13.31 -5.43
C SER A 217 7.20 -13.70 -6.90
N TYR A 218 6.61 -12.85 -7.74
CA TYR A 218 6.70 -13.00 -9.20
C TYR A 218 8.10 -12.61 -9.73
N PRO A 219 8.47 -13.03 -10.95
CA PRO A 219 9.69 -12.57 -11.62
C PRO A 219 9.78 -11.04 -11.69
N GLY A 220 10.93 -10.47 -11.37
CA GLY A 220 11.14 -9.03 -11.31
C GLY A 220 12.61 -8.65 -11.16
N TYR A 221 12.90 -7.35 -11.26
CA TYR A 221 14.26 -6.80 -11.23
C TYR A 221 15.08 -7.22 -10.00
N LEU A 222 14.41 -7.33 -8.85
CA LEU A 222 15.04 -7.63 -7.57
C LEU A 222 15.01 -9.12 -7.22
N ASN A 223 14.59 -9.99 -8.15
CA ASN A 223 14.54 -11.42 -7.89
C ASN A 223 15.95 -12.03 -7.81
N SER A 224 16.20 -12.85 -6.80
CA SER A 224 17.48 -13.56 -6.61
C SER A 224 17.79 -14.58 -7.72
N GLY A 225 16.76 -15.12 -8.38
CA GLY A 225 16.89 -16.09 -9.46
C GLY A 225 17.25 -15.44 -10.79
N SER A 226 18.42 -15.73 -11.35
CA SER A 226 18.89 -15.14 -12.61
C SER A 226 17.93 -15.30 -13.81
N LYS A 227 17.14 -16.38 -13.85
CA LYS A 227 16.13 -16.63 -14.90
C LYS A 227 14.80 -15.90 -14.66
N LYS A 228 14.59 -15.37 -13.45
CA LYS A 228 13.41 -14.61 -13.03
C LYS A 228 13.69 -13.11 -12.93
N SER A 229 14.94 -12.69 -13.10
CA SER A 229 15.30 -11.28 -13.15
C SER A 229 14.89 -10.66 -14.49
N VAL A 230 14.05 -9.63 -14.43
CA VAL A 230 13.58 -8.85 -15.59
C VAL A 230 13.74 -7.35 -15.32
N PRO A 231 13.83 -6.49 -16.35
CA PRO A 231 13.96 -5.04 -16.14
C PRO A 231 12.83 -4.46 -15.29
N ILE A 232 13.07 -3.31 -14.64
CA ILE A 232 12.02 -2.59 -13.94
C ILE A 232 10.90 -2.22 -14.92
N PRO A 233 9.65 -2.64 -14.67
CA PRO A 233 8.52 -2.27 -15.50
C PRO A 233 8.31 -0.76 -15.51
N SER A 234 7.98 -0.22 -16.68
CA SER A 234 7.61 1.19 -16.79
C SER A 234 6.27 1.43 -16.10
N PRO A 235 6.10 2.54 -15.35
CA PRO A 235 4.79 2.94 -14.86
C PRO A 235 3.86 3.16 -16.05
N ASN A 236 2.57 2.95 -15.85
CA ASN A 236 1.56 3.25 -16.86
C ASN A 236 1.20 4.74 -16.78
N LEU A 237 1.72 5.52 -17.74
CA LEU A 237 1.59 6.98 -17.76
C LEU A 237 0.18 7.48 -18.08
N LYS A 238 -0.76 6.58 -18.39
CA LYS A 238 -2.16 6.90 -18.74
C LYS A 238 -3.14 6.63 -17.60
N LEU A 239 -2.65 6.15 -16.46
CA LEU A 239 -3.48 5.86 -15.30
C LEU A 239 -3.85 7.13 -14.53
N SER A 240 -4.95 7.04 -13.78
CA SER A 240 -5.37 8.03 -12.79
C SER A 240 -5.68 7.35 -11.47
N GLY A 241 -5.03 7.79 -10.39
CA GLY A 241 -5.13 7.20 -9.05
C GLY A 241 -6.26 7.77 -8.20
N ALA A 242 -6.29 7.37 -6.93
CA ALA A 242 -7.40 7.66 -6.03
C ALA A 242 -7.45 9.13 -5.57
N GLY A 243 -6.37 9.89 -5.76
CA GLY A 243 -6.35 11.36 -5.61
C GLY A 243 -7.05 12.13 -6.73
N GLY A 244 -7.66 11.44 -7.70
CA GLY A 244 -8.37 12.07 -8.83
C GLY A 244 -7.44 12.70 -9.87
N LYS A 245 -6.14 12.37 -9.81
CA LYS A 245 -5.10 12.90 -10.70
C LYS A 245 -4.38 11.76 -11.43
N GLY A 246 -3.77 12.11 -12.55
CA GLY A 246 -2.90 11.23 -13.31
C GLY A 246 -1.55 10.98 -12.63
N VAL A 247 -0.67 10.27 -13.34
CA VAL A 247 0.71 10.04 -12.93
C VAL A 247 1.46 11.36 -12.75
N GLU A 248 2.26 11.46 -11.69
CA GLU A 248 3.04 12.66 -11.35
C GLU A 248 3.93 13.14 -12.51
N GLU A 249 4.12 14.46 -12.65
CA GLU A 249 4.74 15.07 -13.82
C GLU A 249 6.22 14.69 -14.00
N ASN A 250 7.01 14.63 -12.93
CA ASN A 250 8.40 14.18 -12.99
C ASN A 250 8.49 12.68 -13.32
N ILE A 251 7.55 11.85 -12.84
CA ILE A 251 7.44 10.46 -13.29
C ILE A 251 7.17 10.42 -14.79
N GLN A 252 6.21 11.20 -15.30
CA GLN A 252 5.93 11.27 -16.73
C GLN A 252 7.14 11.71 -17.57
N LYS A 253 7.89 12.71 -17.12
CA LYS A 253 9.13 13.17 -17.78
C LYS A 253 10.20 12.08 -17.78
N THR A 254 10.42 11.44 -16.64
CA THR A 254 11.44 10.42 -16.43
C THR A 254 11.21 9.19 -17.30
N TRP A 255 9.95 8.77 -17.46
CA TRP A 255 9.56 7.55 -18.17
C TRP A 255 8.99 7.80 -19.57
N LYS A 256 9.12 9.02 -20.10
CA LYS A 256 8.56 9.40 -21.41
C LYS A 256 9.03 8.50 -22.57
N SER A 257 10.28 8.03 -22.52
CA SER A 257 10.85 7.17 -23.56
C SER A 257 10.22 5.78 -23.63
N THR A 258 9.58 5.32 -22.55
CA THR A 258 8.94 4.00 -22.45
C THR A 258 7.42 4.07 -22.50
N ALA A 259 6.84 5.20 -22.90
CA ALA A 259 5.39 5.39 -23.02
C ALA A 259 4.70 4.42 -24.01
N LYS A 260 5.46 3.76 -24.88
CA LYS A 260 4.99 2.73 -25.82
C LYS A 260 5.30 1.30 -25.36
N SER A 261 6.05 1.14 -24.27
CA SER A 261 6.38 -0.16 -23.71
C SER A 261 5.17 -0.74 -23.00
N ASP A 262 5.06 -2.07 -23.05
CA ASP A 262 4.08 -2.78 -22.25
C ASP A 262 4.40 -2.64 -20.75
N THR A 263 3.36 -2.68 -19.94
CA THR A 263 3.41 -2.50 -18.49
C THR A 263 2.45 -3.47 -17.81
N PRO A 264 2.76 -3.95 -16.59
CA PRO A 264 1.85 -4.81 -15.85
C PRO A 264 0.78 -4.02 -15.09
N TYR A 265 0.84 -2.68 -15.12
CA TYR A 265 -0.05 -1.81 -14.37
C TYR A 265 -1.24 -1.40 -15.21
N ASP A 266 -2.40 -1.99 -14.94
CA ASP A 266 -3.64 -1.72 -15.68
C ASP A 266 -4.67 -0.91 -14.86
N GLY A 267 -4.37 -0.60 -13.59
CA GLY A 267 -5.27 0.12 -12.70
C GLY A 267 -6.54 -0.66 -12.32
N SER A 268 -6.61 -1.96 -12.60
CA SER A 268 -7.79 -2.79 -12.32
C SER A 268 -7.95 -3.13 -10.84
N GLY A 269 -6.85 -3.16 -10.08
CA GLY A 269 -6.83 -3.67 -8.72
C GLY A 269 -6.77 -5.19 -8.63
N LEU A 270 -6.48 -5.89 -9.73
CA LEU A 270 -6.10 -7.29 -9.67
C LEU A 270 -4.79 -7.45 -8.90
N VAL A 271 -4.77 -8.50 -8.09
CA VAL A 271 -3.61 -8.96 -7.32
C VAL A 271 -2.90 -10.08 -8.07
N TYR A 272 -1.59 -10.16 -7.90
CA TYR A 272 -0.69 -11.05 -8.63
C TYR A 272 0.23 -11.80 -7.67
N ASP A 273 0.56 -13.04 -8.02
CA ASP A 273 1.36 -13.97 -7.24
C ASP A 273 2.26 -14.80 -8.17
N GLY A 274 3.46 -15.13 -7.71
CA GLY A 274 4.50 -15.83 -8.48
C GLY A 274 4.17 -17.26 -8.88
N ASN A 275 3.13 -17.88 -8.31
CA ASN A 275 2.74 -19.26 -8.61
C ASN A 275 1.40 -19.33 -9.37
N ASN A 276 0.38 -18.56 -8.95
CA ASN A 276 -0.98 -18.74 -9.46
C ASN A 276 -1.40 -17.72 -10.53
N ARG A 277 -0.89 -16.49 -10.46
CA ARG A 277 -1.30 -15.40 -11.37
C ARG A 277 -0.18 -14.40 -11.54
N LEU A 278 0.60 -14.58 -12.60
CA LEU A 278 1.68 -13.66 -12.92
C LEU A 278 1.16 -12.31 -13.44
N PRO A 279 1.89 -11.21 -13.21
CA PRO A 279 1.62 -9.92 -13.83
C PRO A 279 1.50 -10.02 -15.36
N VAL A 280 0.48 -9.38 -15.94
CA VAL A 280 0.21 -9.42 -17.38
C VAL A 280 0.62 -8.10 -18.01
N TYR A 281 1.66 -8.13 -18.85
CA TYR A 281 2.17 -6.96 -19.54
C TYR A 281 1.30 -6.63 -20.76
N ARG A 282 0.86 -5.37 -20.86
CA ARG A 282 0.00 -4.87 -21.94
C ARG A 282 0.38 -3.46 -22.37
N PRO A 283 -0.03 -3.01 -23.56
CA PRO A 283 0.14 -1.62 -23.95
C PRO A 283 -0.51 -0.69 -22.93
N GLN A 284 0.18 0.40 -22.60
CA GLN A 284 -0.32 1.39 -21.64
C GLN A 284 -1.69 1.94 -22.06
N ALA A 285 -2.66 1.90 -21.14
CA ALA A 285 -4.04 2.36 -21.34
C ALA A 285 -4.57 3.02 -20.06
N GLN A 286 -5.73 3.67 -20.18
CA GLN A 286 -6.48 4.16 -19.01
C GLN A 286 -6.93 2.99 -18.11
N ASN A 287 -7.39 3.31 -16.91
CA ASN A 287 -7.79 2.34 -15.89
C ASN A 287 -8.74 1.28 -16.45
N LEU A 288 -8.33 0.02 -16.34
CA LEU A 288 -9.04 -1.13 -16.83
C LEU A 288 -10.08 -1.61 -15.81
N GLY A 289 -11.25 -2.04 -16.27
CA GLY A 289 -12.22 -2.72 -15.41
C GLY A 289 -11.75 -4.12 -15.04
N VAL A 290 -12.00 -4.59 -13.80
CA VAL A 290 -11.60 -5.93 -13.31
C VAL A 290 -12.01 -7.06 -14.27
N LYS A 291 -13.24 -7.02 -14.81
CA LYS A 291 -13.73 -8.05 -15.75
C LYS A 291 -12.91 -8.12 -17.04
N GLU A 292 -12.39 -6.99 -17.50
CA GLU A 292 -11.58 -6.91 -18.72
C GLU A 292 -10.14 -7.35 -18.43
N ALA A 293 -9.59 -6.95 -17.29
CA ALA A 293 -8.29 -7.40 -16.80
C ALA A 293 -8.22 -8.94 -16.72
N LEU A 294 -9.29 -9.57 -16.19
CA LEU A 294 -9.40 -11.03 -16.07
C LEU A 294 -9.40 -11.79 -17.41
N LYS A 295 -9.83 -11.18 -18.52
CA LYS A 295 -9.90 -11.85 -19.83
C LYS A 295 -8.53 -12.21 -20.41
N GLY A 296 -7.46 -11.58 -19.95
CA GLY A 296 -6.10 -11.88 -20.40
C GLY A 296 -5.19 -12.44 -19.30
N SER A 297 -5.72 -12.74 -18.11
CA SER A 297 -4.96 -13.32 -16.99
C SER A 297 -5.17 -14.83 -16.83
N ARG A 298 -6.06 -15.45 -17.61
CA ARG A 298 -6.25 -16.91 -17.68
C ARG A 298 -5.47 -17.45 -18.87
N GLY A 299 -4.18 -17.66 -18.68
CA GLY A 299 -3.29 -18.17 -19.72
C GLY A 299 -1.91 -18.52 -19.19
N VAL A 300 -1.85 -19.53 -18.31
CA VAL A 300 -0.92 -20.68 -18.36
C VAL A 300 -1.65 -21.87 -17.75
#